data_AF-A0A848S4U2-F1
#
_entry.id   AF-A0A848S4U2-F1
#
_cell.length_a   1.000
_cell.length_b   1.000
_cell.length_c   1.000
_cell.angle_alpha   90.00
_cell.angle_beta   90.00
_cell.angle_gamma   90.00
#
_symmetry.space_group_name_H-M   'P 1'
#
loop_
_entity.id
_entity.type
_entity.pdbx_description
1 polymer ?
#
loop_
_entity_poly.entity_id
_entity_poly.type
_entity_poly.pdbx_seq_one_letter_code
_entity_poly.pdbx_strand_id
1 'polypeptide(L)'
;NYDIVKNEDLTYNSGLVLSSYKTTLDKFDSRTLRGNLGAPGQNDTNVVLVSEGEDIGEIWGPVFTGEVVDGSQVLADINGDGTLQTEQVIGNAIDADEDGVRDGDLTKLGNGIPDFELGWSHTLTYKNWDVNAFFRGAFGHSMVNNFRVFYEPRVGSQGSYNFVNTELADPAIQNAKFSSLYVEKADFFKLDNLSVGYNVDIAEDNKYIKSLRLSLSAQNLFTITSYTGADPEPALQDRGAVDNGGFLGGGADPLTPGIDRRYNYFASRTITFGVNVNF
;
A
#
# COMPACT_ATOMS: atom_id res chain seq x y z
N ASN A 1 24.73 13.10 -9.24
CA ASN A 1 25.27 11.88 -9.90
C ASN A 1 26.77 11.98 -9.95
N TYR A 2 27.46 11.04 -9.32
CA TYR A 2 28.92 10.95 -9.27
C TYR A 2 29.32 9.62 -9.92
N ASP A 3 30.27 9.65 -10.87
CA ASP A 3 30.83 8.45 -11.48
C ASP A 3 31.60 7.67 -10.39
N ILE A 4 30.97 6.65 -9.80
CA ILE A 4 31.55 5.86 -8.69
C ILE A 4 32.77 5.09 -9.19
N VAL A 5 32.66 4.49 -10.38
CA VAL A 5 33.77 3.86 -11.08
C VAL A 5 33.80 4.38 -12.51
N LYS A 6 34.99 4.76 -12.97
CA LYS A 6 35.24 5.14 -14.36
C LYS A 6 36.62 4.68 -14.78
N ASN A 7 36.67 3.73 -15.69
CA ASN A 7 37.87 3.33 -16.41
C ASN A 7 37.54 3.12 -17.90
N GLU A 8 38.50 2.63 -18.67
CA GLU A 8 38.38 2.47 -20.13
C GLU A 8 37.19 1.57 -20.53
N ASP A 9 36.94 0.50 -19.80
CA ASP A 9 35.94 -0.51 -20.14
C ASP A 9 34.64 -0.40 -19.32
N LEU A 10 34.70 0.23 -18.14
CA LEU A 10 33.62 0.23 -17.15
C LEU A 10 33.31 1.65 -16.66
N THR A 11 32.05 2.03 -16.80
CA THR A 11 31.48 3.18 -16.09
C THR A 11 30.33 2.70 -15.22
N TYR A 12 30.34 3.07 -13.94
CA TYR A 12 29.26 2.77 -13.00
C TYR A 12 28.85 4.02 -12.23
N ASN A 13 27.55 4.28 -12.26
CA ASN A 13 26.88 5.37 -11.59
C ASN A 13 25.79 4.82 -10.66
N SER A 14 25.67 5.41 -9.48
CA SER A 14 24.51 5.19 -8.62
C SER A 14 23.98 6.52 -8.10
N GLY A 15 22.66 6.63 -8.02
CA GLY A 15 21.96 7.78 -7.46
C GLY A 15 20.98 7.33 -6.40
N LEU A 16 21.00 7.98 -5.24
CA LEU A 16 20.05 7.74 -4.15
C LEU A 16 19.24 9.01 -3.93
N VAL A 17 17.92 8.86 -3.89
CA VAL A 17 16.96 9.90 -3.54
C VAL A 17 16.18 9.40 -2.34
N LEU A 18 16.14 10.24 -1.32
CA LEU A 18 15.42 10.00 -0.07
C LEU A 18 14.42 11.14 0.12
N SER A 19 13.18 10.80 0.42
CA SER A 19 12.14 11.76 0.79
C SER A 19 11.49 11.34 2.10
N SER A 20 11.01 12.34 2.85
CA SER A 20 10.22 12.14 4.07
C SER A 20 9.07 13.14 4.07
N TYR A 21 7.97 12.73 4.66
CA TYR A 21 6.72 13.47 4.65
C TYR A 21 6.28 13.77 6.08
N LYS A 22 5.72 14.97 6.27
CA LYS A 22 4.94 15.30 7.45
C LYS A 22 3.73 16.07 6.97
N THR A 23 2.54 15.64 7.40
CA THR A 23 1.28 16.28 7.03
C THR A 23 0.60 16.77 8.29
N THR A 24 -0.15 17.86 8.21
CA THR A 24 -1.00 18.32 9.30
C THR A 24 -2.21 18.97 8.65
N LEU A 25 -3.42 18.57 9.04
CA LEU A 25 -4.63 19.17 8.54
C LEU A 25 -4.87 20.50 9.27
N ASP A 26 -4.62 21.62 8.59
CA ASP A 26 -4.70 22.96 9.19
C ASP A 26 -6.14 23.40 9.46
N LYS A 27 -7.04 23.18 8.49
CA LYS A 27 -8.44 23.59 8.59
C LYS A 27 -9.38 22.64 7.84
N PHE A 28 -10.52 22.32 8.46
CA PHE A 28 -11.55 21.48 7.89
C PHE A 28 -12.93 21.78 8.48
N ASP A 29 -14.01 21.61 7.70
CA ASP A 29 -15.35 22.04 8.10
C ASP A 29 -15.81 21.44 9.44
N SER A 30 -15.59 20.14 9.63
CA SER A 30 -15.82 19.46 10.90
C SER A 30 -15.01 18.17 10.99
N ARG A 31 -14.58 17.84 12.20
CA ARG A 31 -13.96 16.55 12.50
C ARG A 31 -14.90 15.41 12.11
N THR A 32 -14.39 14.40 11.42
CA THR A 32 -15.20 13.29 10.89
C THR A 32 -14.39 12.02 10.67
N LEU A 33 -15.09 10.89 10.55
CA LEU A 33 -14.53 9.63 10.05
C LEU A 33 -14.93 9.45 8.57
N ARG A 34 -13.97 9.04 7.74
CA ARG A 34 -14.15 8.78 6.30
C ARG A 34 -13.68 7.38 5.91
N GLY A 35 -13.79 7.04 4.63
CA GLY A 35 -13.29 5.77 4.10
C GLY A 35 -14.17 4.58 4.43
N ASN A 36 -15.49 4.72 4.24
CA ASN A 36 -16.45 3.63 4.38
C ASN A 36 -15.96 2.36 3.65
N LEU A 37 -15.81 1.25 4.37
CA LEU A 37 -15.32 -0.02 3.83
C LEU A 37 -16.30 -0.70 2.88
N GLY A 38 -17.59 -0.43 3.04
CA GLY A 38 -18.67 -0.78 2.11
C GLY A 38 -19.36 -2.10 2.40
N ALA A 39 -20.21 -2.51 1.47
CA ALA A 39 -21.06 -3.66 1.66
C ALA A 39 -20.45 -4.97 1.10
N PRO A 40 -21.02 -6.12 1.52
CA PRO A 40 -21.85 -6.33 2.71
C PRO A 40 -21.08 -6.32 4.05
N GLY A 41 -21.81 -6.09 5.15
CA GLY A 41 -21.31 -6.31 6.52
C GLY A 41 -20.42 -5.22 7.11
N GLN A 42 -19.83 -4.34 6.31
CA GLN A 42 -19.04 -3.18 6.78
C GLN A 42 -19.68 -1.85 6.34
N ASN A 43 -21.00 -1.84 6.20
CA ASN A 43 -21.74 -0.61 5.91
C ASN A 43 -21.47 0.41 7.03
N ASP A 44 -21.33 1.68 6.65
CA ASP A 44 -21.07 2.81 7.55
C ASP A 44 -19.81 2.68 8.41
N THR A 45 -18.91 1.73 8.09
CA THR A 45 -17.64 1.53 8.76
C THR A 45 -16.59 2.45 8.17
N ASN A 46 -16.49 3.67 8.69
CA ASN A 46 -15.51 4.68 8.30
C ASN A 46 -14.26 4.56 9.19
N VAL A 47 -13.08 4.47 8.58
CA VAL A 47 -11.82 4.07 9.24
C VAL A 47 -10.75 5.14 9.23
N VAL A 48 -10.92 6.24 8.49
CA VAL A 48 -9.92 7.32 8.44
C VAL A 48 -10.39 8.52 9.22
N LEU A 49 -9.64 8.91 10.24
CA LEU A 49 -9.91 10.14 10.99
C LEU A 49 -9.44 11.35 10.19
N VAL A 50 -10.34 12.32 10.05
CA VAL A 50 -10.05 13.63 9.48
C VAL A 50 -10.35 14.67 10.57
N SER A 51 -9.31 15.22 11.16
CA SER A 51 -9.38 16.19 12.25
C SER A 51 -8.37 17.31 12.05
N GLU A 52 -8.77 18.56 12.32
CA GLU A 52 -7.82 19.67 12.42
C GLU A 52 -6.75 19.35 13.47
N GLY A 53 -5.51 19.75 13.19
CA GLY A 53 -4.35 19.53 14.05
C GLY A 53 -3.71 18.14 13.98
N GLU A 54 -4.41 17.15 13.41
CA GLU A 54 -3.90 15.78 13.25
C GLU A 54 -3.20 15.58 11.90
N ASP A 55 -2.44 14.49 11.80
CA ASP A 55 -1.85 14.05 10.54
C ASP A 55 -2.95 13.62 9.55
N ILE A 56 -2.70 13.74 8.25
CA ILE A 56 -3.59 13.17 7.24
C ILE A 56 -3.34 11.67 7.16
N GLY A 57 -4.42 10.89 7.03
CA GLY A 57 -4.33 9.47 6.74
C GLY A 57 -4.29 8.54 7.93
N GLU A 58 -4.66 9.04 9.10
CA GLU A 58 -4.73 8.20 10.29
C GLU A 58 -5.84 7.15 10.16
N ILE A 59 -5.44 5.89 10.25
CA ILE A 59 -6.36 4.75 10.28
C ILE A 59 -6.74 4.50 11.73
N TRP A 60 -8.03 4.50 12.01
CA TRP A 60 -8.59 4.37 13.34
C TRP A 60 -9.58 3.22 13.43
N GLY A 61 -9.57 2.54 14.57
CA GLY A 61 -10.44 1.41 14.84
C GLY A 61 -10.16 0.78 16.19
N PRO A 62 -10.92 -0.27 16.54
CA PRO A 62 -10.71 -1.00 17.77
C PRO A 62 -9.51 -1.95 17.68
N VAL A 63 -8.89 -2.24 18.82
CA VAL A 63 -7.75 -3.16 18.89
C VAL A 63 -8.24 -4.58 19.13
N PHE A 64 -7.88 -5.50 18.24
CA PHE A 64 -8.09 -6.93 18.44
C PHE A 64 -7.04 -7.50 19.39
N THR A 65 -7.50 -8.22 20.41
CA THR A 65 -6.62 -8.79 21.45
C THR A 65 -5.86 -10.05 20.99
N GLY A 66 -6.28 -10.65 19.87
CA GLY A 66 -5.82 -11.97 19.43
C GLY A 66 -6.71 -13.13 19.89
N GLU A 67 -7.69 -12.87 20.77
CA GLU A 67 -8.60 -13.88 21.28
C GLU A 67 -9.94 -13.90 20.53
N VAL A 68 -10.42 -15.09 20.18
CA VAL A 68 -11.74 -15.31 19.56
C VAL A 68 -12.60 -16.15 20.49
N VAL A 69 -13.76 -15.62 20.88
CA VAL A 69 -14.75 -16.31 21.75
C VAL A 69 -16.06 -16.43 21.00
N ASP A 70 -16.60 -17.65 20.91
CA ASP A 70 -17.85 -17.95 20.21
C ASP A 70 -17.90 -17.37 18.77
N GLY A 71 -16.75 -17.43 18.10
CA GLY A 71 -16.56 -16.91 16.75
C GLY A 71 -16.50 -15.39 16.63
N SER A 72 -16.45 -14.66 17.74
CA SER A 72 -16.35 -13.20 17.76
C SER A 72 -14.96 -12.75 18.23
N GLN A 73 -14.40 -11.77 17.53
CA GLN A 73 -13.20 -11.08 17.96
C GLN A 73 -13.39 -10.42 19.34
N VAL A 74 -12.48 -10.67 20.27
CA VAL A 74 -12.39 -9.94 21.55
C VAL A 74 -11.57 -8.67 21.32
N LEU A 75 -12.19 -7.52 21.60
CA LEU A 75 -11.59 -6.21 21.42
C LEU A 75 -11.15 -5.63 22.76
N ALA A 76 -10.07 -4.85 22.75
CA ALA A 76 -9.56 -4.21 23.95
C ALA A 76 -10.43 -3.01 24.35
N ASP A 77 -10.69 -2.90 25.64
CA ASP A 77 -11.11 -1.68 26.33
C ASP A 77 -9.87 -0.77 26.44
N ILE A 78 -9.85 0.31 25.66
CA ILE A 78 -8.71 1.21 25.51
C ILE A 78 -8.75 2.33 26.55
N ASN A 79 -9.94 2.80 26.92
CA ASN A 79 -10.10 3.87 27.89
C ASN A 79 -10.12 3.35 29.34
N GLY A 80 -10.33 2.05 29.55
CA GLY A 80 -10.26 1.37 30.83
C GLY A 80 -11.48 1.58 31.73
N ASP A 81 -12.61 1.99 31.17
CA ASP A 81 -13.83 2.27 31.92
C ASP A 81 -14.71 1.03 32.19
N GLY A 82 -14.34 -0.12 31.60
CA GLY A 82 -15.04 -1.39 31.72
C GLY A 82 -16.21 -1.57 30.75
N THR A 83 -16.45 -0.62 29.84
CA THR A 83 -17.54 -0.60 28.86
C THR A 83 -16.97 -0.55 27.44
N LEU A 84 -17.28 -1.57 26.63
CA LEU A 84 -16.74 -1.65 25.28
C LEU A 84 -17.50 -0.77 24.27
N GLN A 85 -16.91 0.35 23.86
CA GLN A 85 -17.40 1.33 22.88
C GLN A 85 -16.57 1.33 21.60
N THR A 86 -16.75 0.29 20.78
CA THR A 86 -15.95 0.04 19.56
C THR A 86 -16.62 0.41 18.24
N GLU A 87 -17.77 1.08 18.29
CA GLU A 87 -18.47 1.52 17.07
C GLU A 87 -17.69 2.61 16.34
N GLN A 88 -17.64 2.55 15.01
CA GLN A 88 -16.88 3.49 14.16
C GLN A 88 -17.61 4.82 13.99
N VAL A 89 -17.81 5.50 15.12
CA VAL A 89 -18.41 6.82 15.23
C VAL A 89 -17.41 7.79 15.82
N ILE A 90 -17.48 9.06 15.41
CA ILE A 90 -16.47 10.04 15.78
C ILE A 90 -16.32 10.22 17.29
N GLY A 91 -17.41 10.11 18.06
CA GLY A 91 -17.39 10.19 19.53
C GLY A 91 -16.41 9.20 20.17
N ASN A 92 -16.35 7.97 19.66
CA ASN A 92 -15.45 6.95 20.22
C ASN A 92 -13.98 7.14 19.81
N ALA A 93 -13.69 8.09 18.91
CA ALA A 93 -12.35 8.42 18.42
C ALA A 93 -11.82 9.75 18.98
N ILE A 94 -12.57 10.42 19.84
CA ILE A 94 -12.21 11.73 20.37
C ILE A 94 -12.24 11.72 21.89
N ASP A 95 -11.54 12.69 22.45
CA ASP A 95 -11.72 13.17 23.81
C ASP A 95 -12.63 14.40 23.69
N ALA A 96 -13.93 14.25 23.98
CA ALA A 96 -14.89 15.33 23.78
C ALA A 96 -15.01 16.26 24.99
N ASP A 97 -14.64 15.79 26.18
CA ASP A 97 -14.67 16.57 27.42
C ASP A 97 -13.31 17.16 27.84
N GLU A 98 -12.28 16.90 27.04
CA GLU A 98 -10.90 17.39 27.16
C GLU A 98 -10.21 16.96 28.47
N ASP A 99 -10.54 15.76 28.98
CA ASP A 99 -9.98 15.21 30.21
C ASP A 99 -8.65 14.47 30.02
N GLY A 100 -8.22 14.30 28.77
CA GLY A 100 -7.00 13.62 28.35
C GLY A 100 -7.17 12.12 28.07
N VAL A 101 -8.39 11.59 28.19
CA VAL A 101 -8.78 10.21 27.88
C VAL A 101 -9.80 10.25 26.73
N ARG A 102 -9.81 9.22 25.88
CA ARG A 102 -10.80 9.15 24.80
C ARG A 102 -12.13 8.60 25.32
N ASP A 103 -13.22 9.08 24.77
CA ASP A 103 -14.58 8.71 25.18
C ASP A 103 -14.97 7.28 24.79
N GLY A 104 -14.19 6.61 23.94
CA GLY A 104 -14.44 5.23 23.53
C GLY A 104 -13.19 4.48 23.10
N ASP A 105 -13.39 3.31 22.50
CA ASP A 105 -12.33 2.31 22.32
C ASP A 105 -11.71 2.30 20.93
N LEU A 106 -11.63 3.47 20.28
CA LEU A 106 -10.93 3.62 19.02
C LEU A 106 -9.55 4.21 19.23
N THR A 107 -8.55 3.59 18.59
CA THR A 107 -7.18 4.09 18.59
C THR A 107 -6.61 4.22 17.20
N LYS A 108 -5.51 4.98 17.09
CA LYS A 108 -4.74 5.07 15.84
C LYS A 108 -4.05 3.73 15.62
N LEU A 109 -4.48 3.02 14.59
CA LEU A 109 -3.96 1.71 14.18
C LEU A 109 -2.80 1.84 13.19
N GLY A 110 -2.72 2.95 12.45
CA GLY A 110 -1.67 3.20 11.47
C GLY A 110 -1.85 4.54 10.76
N ASN A 111 -1.02 4.77 9.75
CA ASN A 111 -1.13 5.93 8.87
C ASN A 111 -0.95 5.48 7.40
N GLY A 112 -1.86 5.87 6.51
CA GLY A 112 -1.78 5.59 5.08
C GLY A 112 -0.67 6.34 4.33
N ILE A 113 -0.14 7.41 4.93
CA ILE A 113 0.96 8.21 4.40
C ILE A 113 2.30 7.64 4.89
N PRO A 114 3.27 7.38 3.98
CA PRO A 114 4.61 6.95 4.38
C PRO A 114 5.38 8.01 5.16
N ASP A 115 6.19 7.58 6.12
CA ASP A 115 7.15 8.44 6.80
C ASP A 115 8.34 8.76 5.89
N PHE A 116 8.68 7.80 5.01
CA PHE A 116 9.89 7.81 4.21
C PHE A 116 9.73 7.04 2.90
N GLU A 117 10.32 7.57 1.83
CA GLU A 117 10.44 6.91 0.54
C GLU A 117 11.89 6.95 0.03
N LEU A 118 12.24 5.92 -0.74
CA LEU A 118 13.56 5.70 -1.31
C LEU A 118 13.44 5.45 -2.81
N GLY A 119 14.29 6.12 -3.59
CA GLY A 119 14.58 5.81 -4.98
C GLY A 119 16.07 5.57 -5.16
N TRP A 120 16.45 4.42 -5.69
CA TRP A 120 17.85 4.03 -5.86
C TRP A 120 18.11 3.56 -7.29
N SER A 121 18.86 4.37 -8.04
CA SER A 121 19.20 4.12 -9.43
C SER A 121 20.63 3.61 -9.58
N HIS A 122 20.80 2.73 -10.56
CA HIS A 122 22.08 2.21 -11.02
C HIS A 122 22.16 2.31 -12.53
N THR A 123 23.29 2.78 -13.04
CA THR A 123 23.62 2.76 -14.45
C THR A 123 25.03 2.23 -14.60
N LEU A 124 25.17 1.14 -15.33
CA LEU A 124 26.44 0.47 -15.57
C LEU A 124 26.63 0.29 -17.07
N THR A 125 27.80 0.65 -17.57
CA THR A 125 28.24 0.37 -18.94
C THR A 125 29.52 -0.43 -18.83
N TYR A 126 29.54 -1.61 -19.45
CA TYR A 126 30.73 -2.45 -19.54
C TYR A 126 30.94 -2.88 -20.98
N LYS A 127 31.94 -2.27 -21.65
CA LYS A 127 32.15 -2.42 -23.09
C LYS A 127 30.83 -2.18 -23.86
N ASN A 128 30.41 -3.17 -24.64
CA ASN A 128 29.19 -3.17 -25.43
C ASN A 128 27.89 -3.36 -24.63
N TRP A 129 27.99 -3.66 -23.33
CA TRP A 129 26.84 -3.87 -22.45
C TRP A 129 26.43 -2.58 -21.74
N ASP A 130 25.12 -2.36 -21.65
CA ASP A 130 24.53 -1.33 -20.80
C ASP A 130 23.50 -1.97 -19.85
N VAL A 131 23.48 -1.54 -18.59
CA VAL A 131 22.54 -1.99 -17.57
C VAL A 131 22.00 -0.77 -16.84
N ASN A 132 20.67 -0.69 -16.73
CA ASN A 132 19.98 0.28 -15.91
C ASN A 132 19.08 -0.47 -14.93
N ALA A 133 19.19 -0.18 -13.63
CA ALA A 133 18.31 -0.73 -12.61
C ALA A 133 17.79 0.40 -11.72
N PHE A 134 16.50 0.33 -11.39
CA PHE A 134 15.86 1.27 -10.50
C PHE A 134 15.06 0.53 -9.42
N PHE A 135 15.47 0.75 -8.18
CA PHE A 135 14.77 0.26 -7.00
C PHE A 135 13.99 1.39 -6.35
N ARG A 136 12.84 1.06 -5.77
CA ARG A 136 12.07 2.00 -4.95
C ARG A 136 11.46 1.34 -3.74
N GLY A 137 11.15 2.13 -2.72
CA GLY A 137 10.46 1.67 -1.53
C GLY A 137 9.75 2.80 -0.79
N ALA A 138 8.72 2.45 -0.04
CA ALA A 138 7.99 3.31 0.88
C ALA A 138 7.89 2.61 2.24
N PHE A 139 8.07 3.37 3.32
CA PHE A 139 8.22 2.84 4.67
C PHE A 139 7.48 3.70 5.69
N GLY A 140 7.01 3.06 6.77
CA GLY A 140 6.30 3.68 7.89
C GLY A 140 4.78 3.66 7.75
N HIS A 141 4.25 3.42 6.55
CA HIS A 141 2.80 3.42 6.30
C HIS A 141 2.13 2.10 6.67
N SER A 142 0.80 2.15 6.69
CA SER A 142 -0.07 1.03 6.96
C SER A 142 -1.28 1.11 6.06
N MET A 143 -1.88 -0.04 5.76
CA MET A 143 -3.08 -0.10 4.94
C MET A 143 -4.14 -0.98 5.58
N VAL A 144 -5.39 -0.58 5.41
CA VAL A 144 -6.54 -1.44 5.62
C VAL A 144 -6.61 -2.42 4.46
N ASN A 145 -6.38 -3.69 4.75
CA ASN A 145 -6.54 -4.78 3.79
C ASN A 145 -8.02 -5.12 3.65
N ASN A 146 -8.73 -4.38 2.80
CA ASN A 146 -10.19 -4.51 2.67
C ASN A 146 -10.61 -5.85 2.05
N PHE A 147 -9.69 -6.59 1.40
CA PHE A 147 -9.95 -7.98 1.02
C PHE A 147 -10.14 -8.86 2.25
N ARG A 148 -9.24 -8.75 3.23
CA ARG A 148 -9.33 -9.54 4.47
C ARG A 148 -10.53 -9.14 5.33
N VAL A 149 -10.80 -7.85 5.49
CA VAL A 149 -11.99 -7.38 6.24
C VAL A 149 -13.27 -8.09 5.77
N PHE A 150 -13.37 -8.30 4.46
CA PHE A 150 -14.58 -8.80 3.83
C PHE A 150 -14.61 -10.31 3.62
N TYR A 151 -13.50 -10.90 3.19
CA TYR A 151 -13.43 -12.30 2.75
C TYR A 151 -12.75 -13.22 3.77
N GLU A 152 -12.29 -12.72 4.92
CA GLU A 152 -11.72 -13.56 5.97
C GLU A 152 -12.78 -14.07 6.97
N PRO A 153 -13.71 -13.23 7.50
CA PRO A 153 -14.71 -13.70 8.45
C PRO A 153 -15.61 -14.78 7.84
N ARG A 154 -15.74 -15.92 8.52
CA ARG A 154 -16.56 -17.06 8.07
C ARG A 154 -18.00 -16.93 8.56
N VAL A 155 -18.68 -15.89 8.10
CA VAL A 155 -20.06 -15.60 8.50
C VAL A 155 -20.99 -16.65 7.89
N GLY A 156 -21.87 -17.27 8.68
CA GLY A 156 -22.74 -18.37 8.23
C GLY A 156 -23.68 -18.05 7.06
N SER A 157 -23.94 -16.76 6.78
CA SER A 157 -24.70 -16.30 5.62
C SER A 157 -23.89 -16.22 4.31
N GLN A 158 -22.56 -16.38 4.37
CA GLN A 158 -21.67 -16.31 3.21
C GLN A 158 -21.46 -17.71 2.64
N GLY A 159 -22.13 -18.02 1.52
CA GLY A 159 -21.99 -19.30 0.82
C GLY A 159 -21.52 -19.20 -0.63
N SER A 160 -21.32 -17.98 -1.15
CA SER A 160 -21.19 -17.72 -2.60
C SER A 160 -19.81 -17.21 -3.05
N TYR A 161 -18.83 -17.09 -2.15
CA TYR A 161 -17.48 -16.64 -2.49
C TYR A 161 -16.38 -17.39 -1.74
N ASN A 162 -15.17 -17.32 -2.29
CA ASN A 162 -13.97 -17.87 -1.68
C ASN A 162 -13.52 -17.02 -0.49
N PHE A 163 -12.96 -17.66 0.53
CA PHE A 163 -12.34 -16.97 1.65
C PHE A 163 -10.91 -16.55 1.30
N VAL A 164 -10.51 -15.37 1.77
CA VAL A 164 -9.12 -14.94 1.78
C VAL A 164 -8.41 -15.68 2.91
N ASN A 165 -7.27 -16.29 2.58
CA ASN A 165 -6.49 -17.10 3.52
C ASN A 165 -5.04 -16.63 3.48
N THR A 166 -4.75 -15.60 4.28
CA THR A 166 -3.39 -15.08 4.50
C THR A 166 -2.80 -15.70 5.77
N GLU A 167 -1.54 -15.41 6.06
CA GLU A 167 -0.89 -15.88 7.30
C GLU A 167 -1.52 -15.30 8.58
N LEU A 168 -2.24 -14.18 8.45
CA LEU A 168 -2.93 -13.49 9.54
C LEU A 168 -4.38 -13.95 9.69
N ALA A 169 -4.88 -14.82 8.81
CA ALA A 169 -6.28 -15.23 8.80
C ALA A 169 -6.60 -16.19 9.94
N ASP A 170 -7.62 -15.88 10.74
CA ASP A 170 -8.14 -16.76 11.78
C ASP A 170 -9.50 -17.36 11.36
N PRO A 171 -9.56 -18.68 11.08
CA PRO A 171 -10.80 -19.34 10.66
C PRO A 171 -11.85 -19.44 11.78
N ALA A 172 -11.50 -19.16 13.04
CA ALA A 172 -12.45 -19.09 14.13
C ALA A 172 -13.33 -17.83 14.06
N ILE A 173 -12.88 -16.76 13.38
CA ILE A 173 -13.65 -15.51 13.26
C ILE A 173 -14.85 -15.71 12.34
N GLN A 174 -16.04 -15.48 12.88
CA GLN A 174 -17.35 -15.60 12.24
C GLN A 174 -18.15 -14.30 12.26
N ASN A 175 -17.63 -13.23 12.90
CA ASN A 175 -18.24 -11.92 12.90
C ASN A 175 -17.55 -10.96 11.92
N ALA A 176 -18.33 -10.24 11.12
CA ALA A 176 -17.81 -9.21 10.22
C ALA A 176 -17.62 -7.90 11.01
N LYS A 177 -16.50 -7.75 11.72
CA LYS A 177 -16.18 -6.55 12.50
C LYS A 177 -14.79 -6.06 12.19
N PHE A 178 -14.65 -4.80 11.76
CA PHE A 178 -13.35 -4.17 11.54
C PHE A 178 -12.57 -4.02 12.86
N SER A 179 -11.26 -4.21 12.80
CA SER A 179 -10.33 -4.10 13.93
C SER A 179 -8.88 -3.97 13.42
N SER A 180 -7.94 -3.80 14.35
CA SER A 180 -6.50 -3.83 14.09
C SER A 180 -5.99 -5.08 13.36
N LEU A 181 -6.74 -6.19 13.37
CA LEU A 181 -6.39 -7.41 12.62
C LEU A 181 -6.23 -7.14 11.11
N TYR A 182 -6.98 -6.16 10.58
CA TYR A 182 -7.04 -5.85 9.16
C TYR A 182 -6.24 -4.61 8.77
N VAL A 183 -5.51 -4.01 9.73
CA VAL A 183 -4.58 -2.91 9.47
C VAL A 183 -3.17 -3.48 9.49
N GLU A 184 -2.51 -3.46 8.35
CA GLU A 184 -1.20 -4.10 8.17
C GLU A 184 -0.14 -3.06 7.83
N LYS A 185 1.08 -3.28 8.31
CA LYS A 185 2.25 -2.53 7.82
C LYS A 185 2.47 -2.87 6.36
N ALA A 186 2.63 -1.83 5.53
CA ALA A 186 2.69 -1.95 4.08
C ALA A 186 4.06 -1.56 3.51
N ASP A 187 5.10 -1.56 4.36
CA ASP A 187 6.47 -1.29 3.95
C ASP A 187 6.89 -2.19 2.78
N PHE A 188 7.57 -1.62 1.79
CA PHE A 188 8.11 -2.42 0.71
C PHE A 188 9.42 -1.87 0.14
N PHE A 189 10.16 -2.78 -0.48
CA PHE A 189 11.28 -2.46 -1.35
C PHE A 189 11.19 -3.31 -2.61
N LYS A 190 11.32 -2.70 -3.79
CA LYS A 190 11.12 -3.41 -5.06
C LYS A 190 12.10 -3.00 -6.14
N LEU A 191 12.36 -3.93 -7.05
CA LEU A 191 13.03 -3.65 -8.32
C LEU A 191 11.96 -3.27 -9.35
N ASP A 192 11.76 -1.96 -9.49
CA ASP A 192 10.70 -1.38 -10.30
C ASP A 192 11.02 -1.52 -11.78
N ASN A 193 12.27 -1.25 -12.18
CA ASN A 193 12.72 -1.33 -13.56
C ASN A 193 14.13 -1.93 -13.65
N LEU A 194 14.33 -2.85 -14.60
CA LEU A 194 15.64 -3.37 -15.01
C LEU A 194 15.72 -3.37 -16.53
N SER A 195 16.76 -2.80 -17.10
CA SER A 195 17.06 -2.89 -18.53
C SER A 195 18.49 -3.35 -18.73
N VAL A 196 18.69 -4.30 -19.63
CA VAL A 196 19.99 -4.80 -20.08
C VAL A 196 20.04 -4.68 -21.60
N GLY A 197 21.09 -4.05 -22.09
CA GLY A 197 21.37 -3.81 -23.49
C GLY A 197 22.70 -4.40 -23.92
N TYR A 198 22.77 -4.80 -25.18
CA TYR A 198 24.01 -5.16 -25.85
C TYR A 198 24.06 -4.55 -27.25
N ASN A 199 25.10 -3.77 -27.49
CA ASN A 199 25.41 -3.22 -28.82
C ASN A 199 26.28 -4.21 -29.58
N VAL A 200 25.75 -4.80 -30.64
CA VAL A 200 26.48 -5.78 -31.45
C VAL A 200 27.54 -5.06 -32.27
N ASP A 201 28.78 -5.55 -32.20
CA ASP A 201 29.85 -5.07 -33.06
C ASP A 201 29.53 -5.40 -34.52
N ILE A 202 29.28 -4.36 -35.31
CA ILE A 202 29.09 -4.47 -36.76
C ILE A 202 30.39 -4.09 -37.44
N ALA A 203 30.82 -4.88 -38.42
CA ALA A 203 32.02 -4.59 -39.20
C ALA A 203 31.90 -3.23 -39.91
N GLU A 204 32.97 -2.44 -39.90
CA GLU A 204 32.98 -1.07 -40.46
C GLU A 204 32.66 -1.03 -41.96
N ASP A 205 32.92 -2.11 -42.70
CA ASP A 205 32.65 -2.24 -44.13
C ASP A 205 31.23 -2.75 -44.45
N ASN A 206 30.39 -2.97 -43.43
CA ASN A 206 29.00 -3.37 -43.61
C ASN A 206 28.19 -2.23 -44.25
N LYS A 207 27.66 -2.48 -45.45
CA LYS A 207 26.90 -1.51 -46.24
C LYS A 207 25.39 -1.49 -45.95
N TYR A 208 24.91 -2.42 -45.12
CA TYR A 208 23.47 -2.67 -44.94
C TYR A 208 22.96 -2.31 -43.54
N ILE A 209 23.78 -2.50 -42.51
CA ILE A 209 23.40 -2.27 -41.12
C ILE A 209 24.47 -1.39 -40.49
N LYS A 210 24.06 -0.22 -39.97
CA LYS A 210 24.93 0.73 -39.27
C LYS A 210 25.05 0.41 -37.79
N SER A 211 23.97 -0.07 -37.17
CA SER A 211 23.99 -0.48 -35.76
C SER A 211 22.90 -1.49 -35.47
N LEU A 212 23.19 -2.42 -34.56
CA LEU A 212 22.24 -3.39 -34.04
C LEU A 212 22.35 -3.41 -32.51
N ARG A 213 21.23 -3.19 -31.82
CA ARG A 213 21.14 -3.31 -30.36
C ARG A 213 20.08 -4.32 -29.97
N LEU A 214 20.45 -5.24 -29.08
CA LEU A 214 19.54 -6.16 -28.41
C LEU A 214 19.24 -5.64 -27.00
N SER A 215 17.99 -5.78 -26.54
CA SER A 215 17.56 -5.35 -25.21
C SER A 215 16.70 -6.40 -24.55
N LEU A 216 16.85 -6.52 -23.24
CA LEU A 216 15.87 -7.12 -22.35
C LEU A 216 15.50 -6.09 -21.30
N SER A 217 14.22 -5.77 -21.16
CA SER A 217 13.71 -4.88 -20.11
C SER A 217 12.64 -5.58 -19.30
N ALA A 218 12.64 -5.35 -17.99
CA ALA A 218 11.67 -5.90 -17.06
C ALA A 218 11.13 -4.80 -16.14
N GLN A 219 9.83 -4.88 -15.82
CA GLN A 219 9.14 -4.00 -14.89
C GLN A 219 8.50 -4.82 -13.78
N ASN A 220 8.48 -4.29 -12.55
CA ASN A 220 8.00 -4.96 -11.33
C ASN A 220 8.60 -6.38 -11.17
N LEU A 221 9.94 -6.47 -11.21
CA LEU A 221 10.61 -7.78 -11.24
C LEU A 221 10.45 -8.52 -9.91
N PHE A 222 10.53 -7.83 -8.77
CA PHE A 222 10.19 -8.38 -7.47
C PHE A 222 9.80 -7.25 -6.51
N THR A 223 9.00 -7.59 -5.50
CA THR A 223 8.64 -6.73 -4.36
C THR A 223 8.89 -7.51 -3.08
N ILE A 224 9.58 -6.90 -2.13
CA ILE A 224 9.80 -7.41 -0.78
C ILE A 224 8.85 -6.66 0.13
N THR A 225 7.90 -7.36 0.76
CA THR A 225 6.94 -6.79 1.72
C THR A 225 6.39 -7.92 2.59
N SER A 226 5.92 -7.60 3.80
CA SER A 226 5.09 -8.49 4.63
C SER A 226 3.59 -8.22 4.48
N TYR A 227 3.21 -7.23 3.67
CA TYR A 227 1.81 -6.91 3.44
C TYR A 227 1.12 -8.06 2.71
N THR A 228 -0.02 -8.53 3.25
CA THR A 228 -0.71 -9.71 2.70
C THR A 228 -1.80 -9.36 1.67
N GLY A 229 -2.01 -8.07 1.38
CA GLY A 229 -2.97 -7.59 0.38
C GLY A 229 -2.45 -7.60 -1.05
N ALA A 230 -3.11 -6.84 -1.93
CA ALA A 230 -2.87 -6.93 -3.38
C ALA A 230 -1.58 -6.20 -3.82
N ASP A 231 -1.33 -5.02 -3.25
CA ASP A 231 -0.19 -4.18 -3.59
C ASP A 231 0.22 -3.34 -2.37
N PRO A 232 1.48 -3.39 -1.88
CA PRO A 232 1.93 -2.60 -0.74
C PRO A 232 2.12 -1.09 -1.04
N GLU A 233 1.93 -0.65 -2.29
CA GLU A 233 2.03 0.77 -2.66
C GLU A 233 1.07 1.64 -1.83
N PRO A 234 1.50 2.84 -1.37
CA PRO A 234 0.65 3.70 -0.57
C PRO A 234 -0.58 4.13 -1.38
N ALA A 235 -1.77 3.79 -0.87
CA ALA A 235 -3.02 4.30 -1.43
C ALA A 235 -3.24 5.75 -0.95
N LEU A 236 -2.69 6.74 -1.66
CA LEU A 236 -2.70 8.15 -1.23
C LEU A 236 -4.08 8.86 -1.34
N GLN A 237 -5.06 8.19 -1.93
CA GLN A 237 -6.43 8.68 -2.08
C GLN A 237 -7.37 7.49 -2.18
N ASP A 238 -8.63 7.70 -1.83
CA ASP A 238 -9.65 6.66 -1.89
C ASP A 238 -10.78 7.03 -2.87
N ARG A 239 -11.23 6.07 -3.67
CA ARG A 239 -12.36 6.26 -4.62
C ARG A 239 -13.69 5.74 -4.07
N GLY A 240 -13.72 5.35 -2.79
CA GLY A 240 -14.88 4.78 -2.14
C GLY A 240 -15.02 3.27 -2.38
N ALA A 241 -15.99 2.68 -1.69
CA ALA A 241 -16.38 1.30 -1.88
C ALA A 241 -17.15 1.12 -3.19
N VAL A 242 -17.08 -0.09 -3.74
CA VAL A 242 -17.92 -0.53 -4.85
C VAL A 242 -18.65 -1.78 -4.41
N ASP A 243 -19.98 -1.77 -4.55
CA ASP A 243 -20.84 -2.87 -4.17
C ASP A 243 -21.51 -3.48 -5.42
N ASN A 244 -21.64 -4.82 -5.45
CA ASN A 244 -22.55 -5.57 -6.34
C ASN A 244 -22.57 -5.15 -7.82
N GLY A 245 -21.41 -4.94 -8.45
CA GLY A 245 -21.32 -4.55 -9.86
C GLY A 245 -21.56 -3.06 -10.12
N GLY A 246 -21.52 -2.24 -9.07
CA GLY A 246 -21.43 -0.79 -9.20
C GLY A 246 -20.13 -0.35 -9.87
N PHE A 247 -20.06 0.94 -10.20
CA PHE A 247 -18.88 1.57 -10.76
C PHE A 247 -18.24 2.49 -9.72
N LEU A 248 -16.93 2.70 -9.83
CA LEU A 248 -16.23 3.70 -9.04
C LEU A 248 -16.84 5.08 -9.29
N GLY A 249 -17.06 5.83 -8.21
CA GLY A 249 -17.39 7.24 -8.32
C GLY A 249 -16.24 8.02 -8.97
N GLY A 250 -16.56 9.17 -9.58
CA GLY A 250 -15.57 9.98 -10.30
C GLY A 250 -14.59 10.76 -9.41
N GLY A 251 -14.88 10.87 -8.10
CA GLY A 251 -14.05 11.63 -7.15
C GLY A 251 -13.15 10.72 -6.33
N ALA A 252 -11.85 11.01 -6.31
CA ALA A 252 -10.94 10.46 -5.31
C ALA A 252 -10.88 11.43 -4.12
N ASP A 253 -11.00 10.91 -2.91
CA ASP A 253 -10.86 11.66 -1.66
C ASP A 253 -9.39 11.61 -1.19
N PRO A 254 -8.64 12.72 -1.29
CA PRO A 254 -7.26 12.78 -0.87
C PRO A 254 -7.09 12.79 0.66
N LEU A 255 -8.18 12.96 1.43
CA LEU A 255 -8.15 12.90 2.90
C LEU A 255 -8.36 11.48 3.44
N THR A 256 -8.50 10.50 2.55
CA THR A 256 -8.74 9.10 2.91
C THR A 256 -7.66 8.18 2.33
N PRO A 257 -6.36 8.38 2.63
CA PRO A 257 -5.34 7.43 2.21
C PRO A 257 -5.37 6.15 3.06
N GLY A 258 -4.72 5.09 2.58
CA GLY A 258 -4.45 3.88 3.35
C GLY A 258 -5.50 2.77 3.28
N ILE A 259 -6.34 2.74 2.23
CA ILE A 259 -7.31 1.66 2.02
C ILE A 259 -6.96 0.87 0.76
N ASP A 260 -6.60 -0.40 0.92
CA ASP A 260 -6.45 -1.33 -0.20
C ASP A 260 -7.82 -1.93 -0.55
N ARG A 261 -8.43 -1.38 -1.59
CA ARG A 261 -9.82 -1.67 -1.96
C ARG A 261 -9.93 -3.01 -2.68
N ARG A 262 -11.10 -3.67 -2.53
CA ARG A 262 -11.41 -4.98 -3.15
C ARG A 262 -11.40 -5.01 -4.69
N TYR A 263 -11.27 -3.86 -5.34
CA TYR A 263 -11.12 -3.71 -6.78
C TYR A 263 -9.69 -3.41 -7.21
N ASN A 264 -8.74 -3.38 -6.27
CA ASN A 264 -7.32 -3.34 -6.59
C ASN A 264 -6.86 -4.72 -7.08
N TYR A 265 -5.79 -4.74 -7.87
CA TYR A 265 -5.25 -5.95 -8.44
C TYR A 265 -3.75 -5.99 -8.24
N PHE A 266 -3.19 -7.20 -8.18
CA PHE A 266 -1.74 -7.40 -8.13
C PHE A 266 -1.04 -6.67 -9.28
N ALA A 267 0.08 -6.01 -8.97
CA ALA A 267 0.93 -5.41 -9.97
C ALA A 267 1.42 -6.46 -10.98
N SER A 268 1.34 -6.14 -12.28
CA SER A 268 1.81 -7.03 -13.33
C SER A 268 3.34 -6.95 -13.48
N ARG A 269 3.98 -8.11 -13.62
CA ARG A 269 5.37 -8.21 -14.07
C ARG A 269 5.42 -8.27 -15.59
N THR A 270 6.20 -7.38 -16.20
CA THR A 270 6.38 -7.35 -17.66
C THR A 270 7.83 -7.60 -18.00
N ILE A 271 8.07 -8.44 -19.02
CA ILE A 271 9.39 -8.68 -19.59
C ILE A 271 9.28 -8.45 -21.10
N THR A 272 10.15 -7.61 -21.63
CA THR A 272 10.14 -7.18 -23.04
C THR A 272 11.52 -7.42 -23.64
N PHE A 273 11.55 -8.17 -24.73
CA PHE A 273 12.71 -8.28 -25.60
C PHE A 273 12.60 -7.27 -26.74
N GLY A 274 13.65 -6.52 -27.00
CA GLY A 274 13.67 -5.46 -28.02
C GLY A 274 14.88 -5.58 -28.94
N VAL A 275 14.66 -5.35 -30.24
CA VAL A 275 15.72 -5.25 -31.25
C VAL A 275 15.62 -3.87 -31.90
N ASN A 276 16.73 -3.13 -31.88
CA ASN A 276 16.86 -1.86 -32.60
C ASN A 276 17.87 -2.04 -33.73
N VAL A 277 17.45 -1.76 -34.97
CA VAL A 277 18.29 -1.88 -36.17
C VAL A 277 18.31 -0.52 -36.87
N ASN A 278 19.51 -0.06 -37.21
CA ASN A 278 19.73 1.13 -38.01
C ASN A 278 20.41 0.73 -39.33
N PHE A 279 19.95 1.29 -40.45
CA PHE A 279 20.39 0.99 -41.82
C PHE A 279 21.18 2.15 -42.42
#